data_AF-A0AAV9QKQ7-F1
#
_entry.id   AF-A0AAV9QKQ7-F1
#
_cell.length_a   1.000
_cell.length_b   1.000
_cell.length_c   1.000
_cell.angle_alpha   90.00
_cell.angle_beta   90.00
_cell.angle_gamma   90.00
#
_symmetry.space_group_name_H-M   'P 1'
#
loop_
_entity.id
_entity.type
_entity.pdbx_description
1 polymer ?
#
loop_
_entity_poly.entity_id
_entity_poly.type
_entity_poly.pdbx_seq_one_letter_code
_entity_poly.pdbx_strand_id
1 'polypeptide(L)'
;MHILRQVPWARHSRCRIGTRPIWVLLAFSTFYALALLCFQSISHRDPSSVFFDASRAYNPLYSAHRAEQAERYITSINQSGRHVVNNNEPPLLCLGIATVARRGTQYVRNTVGSFFAGLSEEERDSIFFDLFVAHSDPAKHRIFAEHWLDVLPDRILQYPKDTAEFDQVRAWEEGGWYRNKSIYDYRYLLRDCYDTGAPYVAMVEDDTLAVQGWFGRLLDALATVKVKMNGYPSDQRWLYLRLFYTDELLGWNSEQWTTYLFWSFVVWISLLTMMLATRRRFPTQLEFLTNEMIAAIAFVCIPAMVLLFFLAGKQTMMPLPSGVLEMNKYGCCSQGFVFPRDMVPDVLDKLRIETKGLVDMQIEKIADVGGYVRWAVVPPILQHTGGTSSKGHGFDDNARRTWSFRFEQYPYD
;
A
#
# COMPACT_ATOMS: atom_id res chain seq x y z
N MET A 1 -73.21 48.68 6.93
CA MET A 1 -73.00 47.34 6.33
C MET A 1 -71.57 47.30 5.80
N HIS A 2 -70.75 46.45 6.43
CA HIS A 2 -69.36 46.06 6.19
C HIS A 2 -68.37 46.96 5.43
N ILE A 3 -67.43 47.48 6.23
CA ILE A 3 -66.07 47.86 5.85
C ILE A 3 -65.30 46.58 5.46
N LEU A 4 -64.84 46.50 4.21
CA LEU A 4 -63.78 45.55 3.80
C LEU A 4 -62.54 46.36 3.45
N ARG A 5 -61.58 46.35 4.37
CA ARG A 5 -60.26 46.96 4.23
C ARG A 5 -59.41 46.00 3.40
N GLN A 6 -59.13 46.37 2.14
CA GLN A 6 -58.16 45.64 1.33
C GLN A 6 -56.77 45.75 1.97
N VAL A 7 -56.18 44.60 2.29
CA VAL A 7 -54.78 44.48 2.70
C VAL A 7 -53.92 44.44 1.44
N PRO A 8 -52.94 45.34 1.26
CA PRO A 8 -51.97 45.19 0.19
C PRO A 8 -50.99 44.08 0.57
N TRP A 9 -51.16 42.92 -0.03
CA TRP A 9 -50.06 42.00 -0.32
C TRP A 9 -49.00 42.75 -1.13
N ALA A 10 -47.83 42.99 -0.53
CA ALA A 10 -46.51 42.95 -1.19
C ALA A 10 -45.43 43.60 -0.31
N ARG A 11 -44.58 42.77 0.30
CA ARG A 11 -43.15 43.06 0.34
C ARG A 11 -42.42 41.78 -0.04
N HIS A 12 -42.30 41.56 -1.34
CA HIS A 12 -41.16 40.79 -1.84
C HIS A 12 -39.90 41.59 -1.45
N SER A 13 -39.27 41.16 -0.36
CA SER A 13 -37.89 41.50 -0.04
C SER A 13 -37.00 40.99 -1.17
N ARG A 14 -36.85 41.80 -2.23
CA ARG A 14 -35.77 41.61 -3.19
C ARG A 14 -34.48 41.82 -2.40
N CYS A 15 -33.86 40.72 -1.99
CA CYS A 15 -32.52 40.71 -1.44
C CYS A 15 -31.57 41.20 -2.55
N ARG A 16 -31.34 42.53 -2.63
CA ARG A 16 -30.32 43.10 -3.51
C ARG A 16 -28.97 42.76 -2.90
N ILE A 17 -28.38 41.67 -3.37
CA ILE A 17 -26.97 41.35 -3.09
C ILE A 17 -26.13 42.53 -3.58
N GLY A 18 -25.29 43.11 -2.72
CA GLY A 18 -24.43 44.23 -3.10
C GLY A 18 -23.48 43.86 -4.25
N THR A 19 -23.00 44.85 -5.00
CA THR A 19 -22.04 44.60 -6.11
C THR A 19 -20.70 44.04 -5.64
N ARG A 20 -20.34 44.28 -4.38
CA ARG A 20 -19.05 43.89 -3.81
C ARG A 20 -18.89 42.38 -3.52
N PRO A 21 -19.84 41.67 -2.89
CA PRO A 21 -19.75 40.20 -2.76
C PRO A 21 -19.74 39.49 -4.12
N ILE A 22 -20.34 40.06 -5.16
CA ILE A 22 -20.28 39.50 -6.53
C ILE A 22 -18.83 39.44 -7.03
N TRP A 23 -18.05 40.52 -6.88
CA TRP A 23 -16.65 40.54 -7.28
C TRP A 23 -15.79 39.54 -6.50
N VAL A 24 -16.03 39.38 -5.21
CA VAL A 24 -15.33 38.38 -4.38
C VAL A 24 -15.64 36.97 -4.87
N LEU A 25 -16.91 36.67 -5.14
CA LEU A 25 -17.33 35.36 -5.66
C LEU A 25 -16.78 35.10 -7.06
N LEU A 26 -16.70 36.11 -7.93
CA LEU A 26 -16.04 35.99 -9.24
C LEU A 26 -14.55 35.68 -9.10
N ALA A 27 -13.82 36.44 -8.30
CA ALA A 27 -12.39 36.21 -8.05
C ALA A 27 -12.15 34.82 -7.44
N PHE A 28 -12.98 34.42 -6.46
CA PHE A 28 -12.94 33.09 -5.89
C PHE A 28 -13.23 32.01 -6.94
N SER A 29 -14.21 32.22 -7.82
CA SER A 29 -14.57 31.24 -8.86
C SER A 29 -13.42 31.03 -9.84
N THR A 30 -12.73 32.11 -10.25
CA THR A 30 -11.51 32.01 -11.07
C THR A 30 -10.41 31.26 -10.34
N PHE A 31 -10.14 31.60 -9.08
CA PHE A 31 -9.15 30.88 -8.26
C PHE A 31 -9.50 29.39 -8.10
N TYR A 32 -10.76 29.09 -7.79
CA TYR A 32 -11.26 27.73 -7.61
C TYR A 32 -11.14 26.92 -8.91
N ALA A 33 -11.45 27.51 -10.06
CA ALA A 33 -11.26 26.87 -11.36
C ALA A 33 -9.78 26.56 -11.65
N LEU A 34 -8.87 27.47 -11.32
CA LEU A 34 -7.42 27.21 -11.44
C LEU A 34 -6.97 26.10 -10.48
N ALA A 35 -7.49 26.09 -9.26
CA ALA A 35 -7.21 25.04 -8.29
C ALA A 35 -7.72 23.66 -8.77
N LEU A 36 -8.92 23.60 -9.36
CA LEU A 36 -9.45 22.38 -9.99
C LEU A 36 -8.52 21.87 -11.09
N LEU A 37 -8.06 22.74 -12.00
CA LEU A 37 -7.13 22.35 -13.07
C LEU A 37 -5.79 21.86 -12.51
N CYS A 38 -5.31 22.49 -11.42
CA CYS A 38 -4.11 22.05 -10.72
C CYS A 38 -4.29 20.65 -10.11
N PHE A 39 -5.37 20.41 -9.36
CA PHE A 39 -5.63 19.09 -8.78
C PHE A 39 -5.89 18.02 -9.84
N GLN A 40 -6.48 18.37 -10.98
CA GLN A 40 -6.60 17.46 -12.10
C GLN A 40 -5.24 17.01 -12.66
N SER A 41 -4.20 17.85 -12.56
CA SER A 41 -2.86 17.50 -13.02
C SER A 41 -2.07 16.71 -11.97
N ILE A 42 -2.19 17.03 -10.67
CA ILE A 42 -1.38 16.39 -9.61
C ILE A 42 -2.06 15.18 -8.93
N SER A 43 -3.38 15.15 -8.81
CA SER A 43 -4.12 14.09 -8.10
C SER A 43 -4.50 12.90 -8.97
N HIS A 44 -4.05 12.87 -10.23
CA HIS A 44 -4.47 11.84 -11.18
C HIS A 44 -3.99 10.43 -10.85
N ARG A 45 -2.95 10.31 -10.00
CA ARG A 45 -2.41 9.06 -9.44
C ARG A 45 -2.86 8.80 -8.00
N ASP A 46 -3.73 9.63 -7.43
CA ASP A 46 -4.32 9.37 -6.11
C ASP A 46 -5.65 8.63 -6.28
N PRO A 47 -5.73 7.32 -5.95
CA PRO A 47 -6.96 6.54 -6.11
C PRO A 47 -8.11 7.01 -5.20
N SER A 48 -7.83 7.88 -4.21
CA SER A 48 -8.84 8.49 -3.35
C SER A 48 -9.35 9.85 -3.86
N SER A 49 -8.82 10.33 -5.00
CA SER A 49 -9.26 11.56 -5.65
C SER A 49 -10.35 11.33 -6.69
N VAL A 50 -11.27 12.28 -6.83
CA VAL A 50 -12.21 12.33 -7.97
C VAL A 50 -11.49 12.60 -9.29
N PHE A 51 -10.28 13.16 -9.25
CA PHE A 51 -9.45 13.40 -10.43
C PHE A 51 -8.60 12.19 -10.82
N PHE A 52 -8.73 11.06 -10.11
CA PHE A 52 -8.04 9.82 -10.44
C PHE A 52 -8.34 9.40 -11.88
N ASP A 53 -7.29 9.10 -12.63
CA ASP A 53 -7.42 8.72 -14.03
C ASP A 53 -6.67 7.41 -14.27
N ALA A 54 -7.40 6.30 -14.13
CA ALA A 54 -6.88 4.95 -14.30
C ALA A 54 -6.18 4.75 -15.66
N SER A 55 -6.56 5.49 -16.71
CA SER A 55 -5.97 5.32 -18.05
C SER A 55 -4.49 5.73 -18.11
N ARG A 56 -4.05 6.61 -17.19
CA ARG A 56 -2.67 7.08 -17.11
C ARG A 56 -2.00 6.83 -15.76
N ALA A 57 -2.78 6.62 -14.70
CA ALA A 57 -2.27 6.45 -13.34
C ALA A 57 -1.44 5.17 -13.21
N TYR A 58 -1.91 4.09 -13.84
CA TYR A 58 -1.25 2.78 -13.82
C TYR A 58 -0.11 2.64 -14.85
N ASN A 59 0.23 3.72 -15.57
CA ASN A 59 1.38 3.66 -16.48
C ASN A 59 2.66 3.47 -15.65
N PRO A 60 3.40 2.36 -15.86
CA PRO A 60 4.59 2.06 -15.10
C PRO A 60 5.69 3.07 -15.46
N LEU A 61 6.37 3.58 -14.44
CA LEU A 61 7.49 4.50 -14.54
C LEU A 61 8.73 3.78 -13.99
N TYR A 62 9.01 3.98 -12.71
CA TYR A 62 10.12 3.32 -12.01
C TYR A 62 10.02 1.79 -12.08
N SER A 63 8.81 1.22 -11.98
CA SER A 63 8.62 -0.23 -12.08
C SER A 63 9.03 -0.80 -13.45
N ALA A 64 8.81 -0.06 -14.54
CA ALA A 64 9.22 -0.50 -15.88
C ALA A 64 10.75 -0.58 -15.98
N HIS A 65 11.44 0.47 -15.49
CA HIS A 65 12.89 0.51 -15.43
C HIS A 65 13.44 -0.61 -14.54
N ARG A 66 12.84 -0.84 -13.37
CA ARG A 66 13.27 -1.90 -12.45
C ARG A 66 13.06 -3.30 -13.03
N ALA A 67 11.95 -3.54 -13.73
CA ALA A 67 11.69 -4.79 -14.42
C ALA A 67 12.75 -5.08 -15.49
N GLU A 68 13.20 -4.07 -16.23
CA GLU A 68 14.26 -4.23 -17.22
C GLU A 68 15.61 -4.58 -16.58
N GLN A 69 15.97 -3.92 -15.47
CA GLN A 69 17.18 -4.25 -14.72
C GLN A 69 17.16 -5.69 -14.18
N ALA A 70 16.02 -6.13 -13.65
CA ALA A 70 15.82 -7.49 -13.18
C ALA A 70 16.04 -8.52 -14.31
N GLU A 71 15.47 -8.27 -15.49
CA GLU A 71 15.63 -9.13 -16.65
C GLU A 71 17.07 -9.21 -17.15
N ARG A 72 17.77 -8.07 -17.18
CA ARG A 72 19.19 -8.03 -17.54
C ARG A 72 20.02 -8.89 -16.59
N TYR A 73 19.78 -8.78 -15.28
CA TYR A 73 20.50 -9.55 -14.27
C TYR A 73 20.29 -11.07 -14.40
N ILE A 74 19.04 -11.51 -14.52
CA ILE A 74 18.74 -12.94 -14.69
C ILE A 74 19.38 -13.47 -15.97
N THR A 75 19.36 -12.70 -17.04
CA THR A 75 19.97 -13.09 -18.32
C THR A 75 21.50 -13.18 -18.23
N SER A 76 22.16 -12.30 -17.46
CA SER A 76 23.62 -12.33 -17.30
C SER A 76 24.12 -13.48 -16.43
N ILE A 77 23.29 -14.02 -15.53
CA ILE A 77 23.77 -15.02 -14.56
C ILE A 77 24.03 -16.39 -15.14
N ASN A 78 23.58 -16.66 -16.37
CA ASN A 78 23.93 -17.86 -17.13
C ASN A 78 25.45 -18.04 -17.33
N GLN A 79 26.26 -17.03 -17.03
CA GLN A 79 27.73 -17.06 -17.10
C GLN A 79 28.43 -17.17 -15.74
N SER A 80 27.67 -17.19 -14.64
CA SER A 80 28.21 -17.18 -13.27
C SER A 80 28.19 -18.57 -12.64
N GLY A 81 29.17 -18.87 -11.78
CA GLY A 81 29.15 -20.08 -10.95
C GLY A 81 28.05 -20.06 -9.90
N ARG A 82 27.64 -21.23 -9.41
CA ARG A 82 26.65 -21.37 -8.33
C ARG A 82 27.14 -20.62 -7.09
N HIS A 83 26.22 -19.88 -6.46
CA HIS A 83 26.48 -19.25 -5.16
C HIS A 83 26.74 -20.34 -4.11
N VAL A 84 27.87 -20.24 -3.39
CA VAL A 84 28.23 -21.19 -2.33
C VAL A 84 28.15 -20.46 -1.00
N VAL A 85 27.13 -20.78 -0.21
CA VAL A 85 26.98 -20.27 1.16
C VAL A 85 28.13 -20.80 2.01
N ASN A 86 29.01 -19.90 2.45
CA ASN A 86 30.24 -20.23 3.18
C ASN A 86 30.20 -19.84 4.66
N ASN A 87 29.04 -19.97 5.33
CA ASN A 87 28.88 -19.50 6.69
C ASN A 87 28.51 -20.62 7.68
N ASN A 88 29.28 -20.70 8.78
CA ASN A 88 28.95 -21.49 9.97
C ASN A 88 27.86 -20.82 10.82
N GLU A 89 27.52 -19.56 10.53
CA GLU A 89 26.52 -18.76 11.23
C GLU A 89 25.21 -18.66 10.43
N PRO A 90 24.05 -18.51 11.10
CA PRO A 90 22.78 -18.34 10.42
C PRO A 90 22.76 -17.05 9.58
N PRO A 91 22.06 -17.04 8.43
CA PRO A 91 21.89 -15.86 7.58
C PRO A 91 21.12 -14.76 8.35
N LEU A 92 21.31 -13.50 7.97
CA LEU A 92 20.56 -12.39 8.58
C LEU A 92 19.08 -12.41 8.17
N LEU A 93 18.79 -12.84 6.95
CA LEU A 93 17.44 -12.89 6.39
C LEU A 93 17.24 -14.20 5.63
N CYS A 94 16.14 -14.92 5.92
CA CYS A 94 15.62 -15.90 4.98
C CYS A 94 14.62 -15.21 4.05
N LEU A 95 14.91 -15.18 2.75
CA LEU A 95 14.02 -14.68 1.71
C LEU A 95 13.28 -15.87 1.10
N GLY A 96 12.04 -16.07 1.53
CA GLY A 96 11.12 -17.07 1.00
C GLY A 96 10.25 -16.51 -0.12
N ILE A 97 10.31 -17.12 -1.31
CA ILE A 97 9.42 -16.81 -2.43
C ILE A 97 8.65 -18.07 -2.83
N ALA A 98 7.33 -18.04 -2.72
CA ALA A 98 6.46 -19.13 -3.20
C ALA A 98 5.97 -18.83 -4.63
N THR A 99 6.25 -19.74 -5.56
CA THR A 99 5.93 -19.53 -6.98
C THR A 99 4.63 -20.19 -7.39
N VAL A 100 3.90 -19.57 -8.31
CA VAL A 100 2.63 -20.07 -8.82
C VAL A 100 2.70 -20.34 -10.31
N ALA A 101 2.40 -21.59 -10.70
CA ALA A 101 2.36 -22.01 -12.09
C ALA A 101 1.16 -21.38 -12.82
N ARG A 102 1.35 -20.19 -13.41
CA ARG A 102 0.34 -19.50 -14.21
C ARG A 102 0.33 -20.02 -15.67
N ARG A 103 -0.83 -20.03 -16.34
CA ARG A 103 -0.93 -20.37 -17.78
C ARG A 103 -0.38 -19.27 -18.70
N GLY A 104 -0.43 -18.01 -18.25
CA GLY A 104 0.00 -16.83 -18.99
C GLY A 104 1.41 -16.37 -18.62
N THR A 105 1.54 -15.08 -18.34
CA THR A 105 2.79 -14.45 -17.91
C THR A 105 3.32 -15.05 -16.61
N GLN A 106 4.62 -15.33 -16.57
CA GLN A 106 5.34 -15.66 -15.35
C GLN A 106 6.03 -14.38 -14.87
N TYR A 107 5.87 -14.05 -13.59
CA TYR A 107 6.47 -12.86 -12.99
C TYR A 107 7.72 -13.16 -12.17
N VAL A 108 7.89 -14.43 -11.79
CA VAL A 108 8.96 -14.93 -10.90
C VAL A 108 10.34 -14.45 -11.34
N ARG A 109 10.60 -14.45 -12.66
CA ARG A 109 11.88 -14.04 -13.23
C ARG A 109 12.22 -12.58 -12.88
N ASN A 110 11.28 -11.67 -13.16
CA ASN A 110 11.40 -10.27 -12.79
C ASN A 110 11.48 -10.09 -11.27
N THR A 111 10.69 -10.86 -10.51
CA THR A 111 10.73 -10.81 -9.03
C THR A 111 12.12 -11.16 -8.51
N VAL A 112 12.60 -12.37 -8.80
CA VAL A 112 13.93 -12.84 -8.39
C VAL A 112 15.01 -11.88 -8.89
N GLY A 113 14.98 -11.51 -10.16
CA GLY A 113 15.94 -10.56 -10.72
C GLY A 113 15.97 -9.23 -9.97
N SER A 114 14.82 -8.71 -9.54
CA SER A 114 14.73 -7.45 -8.80
C SER A 114 15.24 -7.55 -7.35
N PHE A 115 15.25 -8.74 -6.74
CA PHE A 115 15.84 -8.92 -5.42
C PHE A 115 17.37 -8.98 -5.47
N PHE A 116 17.95 -9.52 -6.53
CA PHE A 116 19.41 -9.73 -6.60
C PHE A 116 20.16 -8.71 -7.45
N ALA A 117 19.51 -8.07 -8.42
CA ALA A 117 20.15 -7.08 -9.27
C ALA A 117 20.61 -5.86 -8.44
N GLY A 118 21.93 -5.70 -8.33
CA GLY A 118 22.57 -4.59 -7.64
C GLY A 118 22.92 -4.83 -6.18
N LEU A 119 22.74 -6.05 -5.66
CA LEU A 119 23.28 -6.42 -4.35
C LEU A 119 24.82 -6.55 -4.41
N SER A 120 25.50 -6.18 -3.33
CA SER A 120 26.89 -6.57 -3.13
C SER A 120 27.01 -8.06 -2.78
N GLU A 121 28.23 -8.60 -2.85
CA GLU A 121 28.52 -9.97 -2.42
C GLU A 121 28.19 -10.18 -0.93
N GLU A 122 28.56 -9.22 -0.07
CA GLU A 122 28.26 -9.23 1.36
C GLU A 122 26.74 -9.21 1.66
N GLU A 123 25.98 -8.42 0.90
CA GLU A 123 24.52 -8.39 1.02
C GLU A 123 23.91 -9.73 0.57
N ARG A 124 24.41 -10.31 -0.53
CA ARG A 124 23.97 -11.62 -1.03
C ARG A 124 24.27 -12.74 -0.03
N ASP A 125 25.44 -12.74 0.59
CA ASP A 125 25.87 -13.72 1.59
C ASP A 125 25.04 -13.65 2.88
N SER A 126 24.46 -12.48 3.16
CA SER A 126 23.58 -12.24 4.31
C SER A 126 22.16 -12.78 4.12
N ILE A 127 21.81 -13.19 2.89
CA ILE A 127 20.47 -13.63 2.52
C ILE A 127 20.51 -15.13 2.21
N PHE A 128 19.64 -15.89 2.86
CA PHE A 128 19.33 -17.25 2.43
C PHE A 128 18.10 -17.22 1.53
N PHE A 129 18.30 -17.50 0.25
CA PHE A 129 17.24 -17.51 -0.74
C PHE A 129 16.60 -18.89 -0.84
N ASP A 130 15.37 -18.98 -0.34
CA ASP A 130 14.54 -20.18 -0.36
C ASP A 130 13.40 -20.01 -1.37
N LEU A 131 13.54 -20.67 -2.52
CA LEU A 131 12.57 -20.60 -3.59
C LEU A 131 11.69 -21.85 -3.58
N PHE A 132 10.40 -21.65 -3.31
CA PHE A 132 9.45 -22.74 -3.29
C PHE A 132 8.70 -22.88 -4.61
N VAL A 133 8.98 -23.98 -5.33
CA VAL A 133 8.26 -24.35 -6.54
C VAL A 133 6.94 -25.01 -6.14
N ALA A 134 5.91 -24.19 -5.90
CA ALA A 134 4.65 -24.62 -5.31
C ALA A 134 3.70 -25.28 -6.34
N HIS A 135 4.17 -26.34 -7.00
CA HIS A 135 3.35 -27.17 -7.88
C HIS A 135 3.59 -28.67 -7.60
N SER A 136 2.54 -29.49 -7.54
CA SER A 136 2.68 -30.94 -7.25
C SER A 136 3.54 -31.67 -8.29
N ASP A 137 3.56 -31.16 -9.52
CA ASP A 137 4.42 -31.58 -10.62
C ASP A 137 5.32 -30.41 -11.07
N PRO A 138 6.57 -30.32 -10.57
CA PRO A 138 7.46 -29.19 -10.85
C PRO A 138 7.72 -28.95 -12.35
N ALA A 139 7.68 -30.01 -13.18
CA ALA A 139 7.91 -29.90 -14.62
C ALA A 139 6.81 -29.10 -15.35
N LYS A 140 5.63 -28.96 -14.74
CA LYS A 140 4.56 -28.08 -15.26
C LYS A 140 4.80 -26.60 -14.93
N HIS A 141 5.71 -26.29 -14.01
CA HIS A 141 6.09 -24.93 -13.67
C HIS A 141 7.17 -24.44 -14.64
N ARG A 142 6.89 -23.38 -15.43
CA ARG A 142 7.80 -22.93 -16.49
C ARG A 142 9.21 -22.57 -16.02
N ILE A 143 9.33 -21.99 -14.83
CA ILE A 143 10.63 -21.64 -14.23
C ILE A 143 11.53 -22.86 -13.98
N PHE A 144 10.96 -24.08 -13.90
CA PHE A 144 11.71 -25.29 -13.61
C PHE A 144 12.68 -25.68 -14.74
N ALA A 145 12.50 -25.11 -15.93
CA ALA A 145 13.39 -25.26 -17.06
C ALA A 145 14.43 -24.12 -17.18
N GLU A 146 14.41 -23.13 -16.28
CA GLU A 146 15.30 -21.98 -16.35
C GLU A 146 16.61 -22.21 -15.60
N HIS A 147 17.73 -21.92 -16.24
CA HIS A 147 19.06 -22.17 -15.69
C HIS A 147 19.36 -21.38 -14.40
N TRP A 148 18.83 -20.16 -14.25
CA TRP A 148 19.08 -19.37 -13.04
C TRP A 148 18.60 -20.09 -11.76
N LEU A 149 17.66 -21.03 -11.88
CA LEU A 149 17.17 -21.86 -10.79
C LEU A 149 18.27 -22.72 -10.17
N ASP A 150 19.26 -23.16 -10.95
CA ASP A 150 20.37 -24.00 -10.47
C ASP A 150 21.50 -23.20 -9.79
N VAL A 151 21.49 -21.87 -9.96
CA VAL A 151 22.61 -20.98 -9.64
C VAL A 151 22.27 -20.03 -8.49
N LEU A 152 21.07 -19.45 -8.51
CA LEU A 152 20.67 -18.37 -7.59
C LEU A 152 20.18 -18.84 -6.23
N PRO A 153 19.18 -19.75 -6.13
CA PRO A 153 18.63 -20.16 -4.84
C PRO A 153 19.65 -20.94 -4.03
N ASP A 154 19.71 -20.63 -2.74
CA ASP A 154 20.44 -21.46 -1.78
C ASP A 154 19.67 -22.78 -1.56
N ARG A 155 18.33 -22.71 -1.69
CA ARG A 155 17.43 -23.86 -1.66
C ARG A 155 16.31 -23.73 -2.68
N ILE A 156 16.00 -24.88 -3.31
CA ILE A 156 14.79 -25.07 -4.10
C ILE A 156 13.89 -26.00 -3.30
N LEU A 157 12.85 -25.43 -2.69
CA LEU A 157 11.88 -26.19 -1.92
C LEU A 157 10.85 -26.82 -2.87
N GLN A 158 10.46 -28.06 -2.58
CA GLN A 158 9.41 -28.81 -3.27
C GLN A 158 8.54 -29.53 -2.22
N TYR A 159 7.35 -29.96 -2.62
CA TYR A 159 6.52 -30.78 -1.73
C TYR A 159 7.17 -32.14 -1.45
N PRO A 160 7.06 -32.66 -0.21
CA PRO A 160 7.53 -34.00 0.10
C PRO A 160 6.63 -35.03 -0.60
N LYS A 161 7.22 -35.83 -1.50
CA LYS A 161 6.50 -36.87 -2.25
C LYS A 161 6.01 -37.99 -1.33
N ASP A 162 4.98 -38.70 -1.79
CA ASP A 162 4.46 -39.91 -1.14
C ASP A 162 3.94 -39.70 0.29
N THR A 163 3.39 -38.50 0.55
CA THR A 163 2.77 -38.12 1.84
C THR A 163 1.27 -37.88 1.66
N ALA A 164 0.49 -38.02 2.74
CA ALA A 164 -0.94 -37.71 2.70
C ALA A 164 -1.19 -36.22 2.39
N GLU A 165 -0.30 -35.35 2.85
CA GLU A 165 -0.29 -33.92 2.55
C GLU A 165 -0.09 -33.66 1.05
N PHE A 166 0.79 -34.41 0.40
CA PHE A 166 1.03 -34.28 -1.05
C PHE A 166 -0.20 -34.67 -1.88
N ASP A 167 -0.89 -35.75 -1.51
CA ASP A 167 -2.13 -36.14 -2.18
C ASP A 167 -3.22 -35.07 -1.98
N GLN A 168 -3.27 -34.45 -0.80
CA GLN A 168 -4.20 -33.35 -0.52
C GLN A 168 -3.88 -32.09 -1.33
N VAL A 169 -2.60 -31.74 -1.51
CA VAL A 169 -2.16 -30.65 -2.39
C VAL A 169 -2.58 -30.92 -3.83
N ARG A 170 -2.35 -32.13 -4.34
CA ARG A 170 -2.77 -32.53 -5.70
C ARG A 170 -4.28 -32.39 -5.87
N ALA A 171 -5.05 -32.85 -4.88
CA ALA A 171 -6.51 -32.71 -4.89
C ALA A 171 -6.97 -31.24 -4.90
N TRP A 172 -6.27 -30.34 -4.18
CA TRP A 172 -6.58 -28.90 -4.23
C TRP A 172 -6.25 -28.29 -5.60
N GLU A 173 -5.14 -28.67 -6.22
CA GLU A 173 -4.78 -28.20 -7.57
C GLU A 173 -5.79 -28.66 -8.62
N GLU A 174 -6.12 -29.95 -8.64
CA GLU A 174 -7.07 -30.54 -9.58
C GLU A 174 -8.50 -30.01 -9.37
N GLY A 175 -8.90 -29.82 -8.12
CA GLY A 175 -10.21 -29.29 -7.76
C GLY A 175 -10.33 -27.76 -7.83
N GLY A 176 -9.24 -27.03 -8.12
CA GLY A 176 -9.23 -25.57 -8.19
C GLY A 176 -9.34 -24.85 -6.83
N TRP A 177 -9.03 -25.53 -5.72
CA TRP A 177 -9.11 -25.00 -4.35
C TRP A 177 -7.82 -24.27 -3.94
N TYR A 178 -7.45 -23.24 -4.71
CA TYR A 178 -6.19 -22.50 -4.51
C TYR A 178 -6.08 -21.76 -3.17
N ARG A 179 -7.18 -21.56 -2.44
CA ARG A 179 -7.18 -20.87 -1.13
C ARG A 179 -6.55 -21.70 -0.02
N ASN A 180 -6.92 -22.98 0.09
CA ASN A 180 -6.38 -23.85 1.13
C ASN A 180 -4.92 -24.17 0.81
N LYS A 181 -4.63 -24.41 -0.47
CA LYS A 181 -3.27 -24.56 -0.97
C LYS A 181 -2.41 -23.35 -0.64
N SER A 182 -2.85 -22.11 -0.90
CA SER A 182 -2.03 -20.93 -0.60
C SER A 182 -1.72 -20.76 0.90
N ILE A 183 -2.64 -21.12 1.79
CA ILE A 183 -2.38 -21.16 3.23
C ILE A 183 -1.34 -22.24 3.57
N TYR A 184 -1.47 -23.45 3.00
CA TYR A 184 -0.51 -24.52 3.17
C TYR A 184 0.89 -24.10 2.68
N ASP A 185 0.97 -23.59 1.46
CA ASP A 185 2.21 -23.17 0.80
C ASP A 185 2.94 -22.10 1.63
N TYR A 186 2.19 -21.13 2.13
CA TYR A 186 2.71 -20.07 2.97
C TYR A 186 3.30 -20.63 4.28
N ARG A 187 2.59 -21.54 4.95
CA ARG A 187 3.07 -22.18 6.19
C ARG A 187 4.28 -23.05 5.94
N TYR A 188 4.27 -23.81 4.85
CA TYR A 188 5.34 -24.74 4.49
C TYR A 188 6.65 -23.98 4.27
N LEU A 189 6.63 -22.94 3.43
CA LEU A 189 7.78 -22.07 3.20
C LEU A 189 8.18 -21.27 4.44
N LEU A 190 7.22 -20.73 5.20
CA LEU A 190 7.52 -19.99 6.44
C LEU A 190 8.22 -20.89 7.48
N ARG A 191 7.82 -22.16 7.57
CA ARG A 191 8.49 -23.15 8.43
C ARG A 191 9.89 -23.45 7.91
N ASP A 192 10.06 -23.68 6.62
CA ASP A 192 11.37 -24.00 6.04
C ASP A 192 12.37 -22.85 6.24
N CYS A 193 11.92 -21.61 6.03
CA CYS A 193 12.69 -20.42 6.34
C CYS A 193 12.99 -20.26 7.84
N TYR A 194 12.04 -20.60 8.72
CA TYR A 194 12.29 -20.58 10.16
C TYR A 194 13.38 -21.58 10.56
N ASP A 195 13.47 -22.73 9.92
CA ASP A 195 14.45 -23.76 10.27
C ASP A 195 15.90 -23.37 9.88
N THR A 196 16.09 -22.32 9.06
CA THR A 196 17.42 -21.77 8.73
C THR A 196 18.15 -21.10 9.90
N GLY A 197 17.42 -20.75 10.97
CA GLY A 197 17.98 -19.99 12.09
C GLY A 197 18.01 -18.46 11.88
N ALA A 198 17.58 -17.95 10.74
CA ALA A 198 17.58 -16.51 10.46
C ALA A 198 16.77 -15.71 11.50
N PRO A 199 17.26 -14.53 11.95
CA PRO A 199 16.53 -13.66 12.88
C PRO A 199 15.33 -12.97 12.21
N TYR A 200 15.33 -12.86 10.89
CA TYR A 200 14.21 -12.33 10.10
C TYR A 200 13.83 -13.28 8.97
N VAL A 201 12.53 -13.39 8.71
CA VAL A 201 11.99 -14.16 7.58
C VAL A 201 11.15 -13.24 6.70
N ALA A 202 11.61 -13.00 5.48
CA ALA A 202 10.85 -12.31 4.44
C ALA A 202 10.02 -13.31 3.64
N MET A 203 8.70 -13.16 3.67
CA MET A 203 7.76 -13.93 2.85
C MET A 203 7.26 -13.03 1.73
N VAL A 204 7.53 -13.41 0.48
CA VAL A 204 7.29 -12.56 -0.69
C VAL A 204 6.53 -13.33 -1.78
N GLU A 205 5.58 -12.66 -2.43
CA GLU A 205 4.84 -13.20 -3.59
C GLU A 205 5.68 -13.11 -4.87
N ASP A 206 5.49 -14.09 -5.77
CA ASP A 206 6.26 -14.24 -7.01
C ASP A 206 5.89 -13.28 -8.15
N ASP A 207 5.05 -12.28 -7.88
CA ASP A 207 4.63 -11.24 -8.80
C ASP A 207 4.93 -9.82 -8.27
N THR A 208 6.04 -9.71 -7.54
CA THR A 208 6.52 -8.44 -6.96
C THR A 208 7.79 -7.93 -7.62
N LEU A 209 8.07 -6.64 -7.47
CA LEU A 209 9.34 -6.00 -7.85
C LEU A 209 9.92 -5.26 -6.66
N ALA A 210 11.17 -5.56 -6.30
CA ALA A 210 11.90 -4.83 -5.27
C ALA A 210 12.60 -3.59 -5.83
N VAL A 211 12.55 -2.49 -5.08
CA VAL A 211 13.32 -1.27 -5.37
C VAL A 211 14.82 -1.55 -5.38
N GLN A 212 15.59 -0.76 -6.13
CA GLN A 212 17.05 -0.80 -6.03
C GLN A 212 17.52 -0.49 -4.60
N GLY A 213 18.48 -1.28 -4.11
CA GLY A 213 19.01 -1.18 -2.74
C GLY A 213 17.98 -1.54 -1.66
N TRP A 214 17.02 -2.42 -1.98
CA TRP A 214 15.97 -2.83 -1.04
C TRP A 214 16.51 -3.39 0.27
N PHE A 215 17.65 -4.10 0.24
CA PHE A 215 18.17 -4.81 1.41
C PHE A 215 18.66 -3.84 2.48
N GLY A 216 19.53 -2.88 2.13
CA GLY A 216 19.92 -1.79 3.04
C GLY A 216 18.71 -1.02 3.59
N ARG A 217 17.73 -0.69 2.74
CA ARG A 217 16.48 -0.02 3.16
C ARG A 217 15.66 -0.85 4.14
N LEU A 218 15.62 -2.16 3.96
CA LEU A 218 14.97 -3.09 4.88
C LEU A 218 15.68 -3.08 6.23
N LEU A 219 17.01 -3.17 6.26
CA LEU A 219 17.78 -3.16 7.50
C LEU A 219 17.59 -1.85 8.28
N ASP A 220 17.59 -0.70 7.59
CA ASP A 220 17.30 0.61 8.18
C ASP A 220 15.88 0.67 8.77
N ALA A 221 14.91 0.09 8.06
CA ALA A 221 13.53 0.02 8.53
C ALA A 221 13.41 -0.89 9.77
N LEU A 222 14.07 -2.05 9.79
CA LEU A 222 14.08 -2.95 10.95
C LEU A 222 14.78 -2.32 12.17
N ALA A 223 15.88 -1.60 11.95
CA ALA A 223 16.54 -0.82 13.01
C ALA A 223 15.61 0.25 13.57
N THR A 224 14.87 0.95 12.70
CA THR A 224 13.87 1.94 13.11
C THR A 224 12.72 1.31 13.90
N VAL A 225 12.22 0.13 13.49
CA VAL A 225 11.21 -0.63 14.25
C VAL A 225 11.73 -0.92 15.66
N LYS A 226 12.96 -1.42 15.78
CA LYS A 226 13.58 -1.73 17.08
C LYS A 226 13.62 -0.50 17.99
N VAL A 227 14.01 0.67 17.47
CA VAL A 227 14.01 1.92 18.23
C VAL A 227 12.60 2.35 18.64
N LYS A 228 11.61 2.25 17.74
CA LYS A 228 10.21 2.61 18.05
C LYS A 228 9.58 1.71 19.10
N MET A 229 9.92 0.41 19.10
CA MET A 229 9.42 -0.54 20.08
C MET A 229 9.88 -0.22 21.51
N ASN A 230 11.00 0.50 21.71
CA ASN A 230 11.42 0.96 23.04
C ASN A 230 10.42 1.95 23.67
N GLY A 231 9.55 2.58 22.88
CA GLY A 231 8.48 3.45 23.37
C GLY A 231 7.19 2.72 23.76
N TYR A 232 7.09 1.42 23.48
CA TYR A 232 5.94 0.59 23.88
C TYR A 232 6.21 -0.13 25.21
N PRO A 233 5.17 -0.63 25.90
CA PRO A 233 5.31 -1.55 27.01
C PRO A 233 6.20 -2.76 26.64
N SER A 234 6.93 -3.30 27.62
CA SER A 234 7.91 -4.39 27.38
C SER A 234 7.29 -5.70 26.86
N ASP A 235 5.99 -5.91 27.11
CA ASP A 235 5.21 -7.05 26.64
C ASP A 235 4.58 -6.82 25.26
N GLN A 236 4.63 -5.59 24.73
CA GLN A 236 4.12 -5.31 23.40
C GLN A 236 5.00 -5.95 22.33
N ARG A 237 4.37 -6.73 21.45
CA ARG A 237 5.02 -7.37 20.30
C ARG A 237 4.51 -6.77 18.99
N TRP A 238 5.31 -6.90 17.94
CA TRP A 238 4.95 -6.53 16.57
C TRP A 238 4.98 -7.78 15.69
N LEU A 239 4.04 -7.90 14.75
CA LEU A 239 3.87 -9.11 13.96
C LEU A 239 4.80 -9.16 12.74
N TYR A 240 4.82 -8.08 11.96
CA TYR A 240 5.61 -7.99 10.75
C TYR A 240 5.94 -6.53 10.38
N LEU A 241 6.88 -6.38 9.46
CA LEU A 241 7.15 -5.18 8.70
C LEU A 241 6.66 -5.41 7.26
N ARG A 242 5.71 -4.59 6.82
CA ARG A 242 5.09 -4.64 5.50
C ARG A 242 5.94 -3.87 4.50
N LEU A 243 6.28 -4.54 3.39
CA LEU A 243 7.11 -3.97 2.32
C LEU A 243 6.30 -3.41 1.15
N PHE A 244 5.03 -3.77 1.04
CA PHE A 244 4.08 -3.29 0.04
C PHE A 244 2.75 -2.92 0.68
N TYR A 245 2.11 -1.85 0.23
CA TYR A 245 0.71 -1.57 0.54
C TYR A 245 0.07 -0.87 -0.66
N THR A 246 -1.22 -1.10 -0.87
CA THR A 246 -2.01 -0.37 -1.87
C THR A 246 -2.43 1.00 -1.33
N ASP A 247 -2.29 2.04 -2.14
CA ASP A 247 -2.78 3.38 -1.81
C ASP A 247 -4.33 3.46 -1.85
N GLU A 248 -5.02 2.51 -2.49
CA GLU A 248 -6.49 2.48 -2.64
C GLU A 248 -7.22 2.43 -1.29
N LEU A 249 -6.68 1.72 -0.31
CA LEU A 249 -7.28 1.59 1.02
C LEU A 249 -6.92 2.74 1.96
N LEU A 250 -5.95 3.56 1.59
CA LEU A 250 -5.46 4.66 2.41
C LEU A 250 -6.22 5.98 2.16
N GLY A 251 -7.37 5.92 1.48
CA GLY A 251 -8.22 7.06 1.15
C GLY A 251 -9.07 7.61 2.31
N TRP A 252 -10.06 8.43 1.97
CA TRP A 252 -11.02 9.00 2.90
C TRP A 252 -11.98 7.94 3.45
N ASN A 253 -11.51 7.19 4.45
CA ASN A 253 -12.23 6.06 5.03
C ASN A 253 -13.47 6.52 5.84
N SER A 254 -14.62 5.90 5.56
CA SER A 254 -15.91 6.31 6.12
C SER A 254 -15.99 6.14 7.63
N GLU A 255 -15.22 5.24 8.23
CA GLU A 255 -15.18 5.04 9.68
C GLU A 255 -14.61 6.26 10.43
N GLN A 256 -13.94 7.17 9.73
CA GLN A 256 -13.34 8.38 10.28
C GLN A 256 -14.15 9.66 9.96
N TRP A 257 -15.39 9.54 9.48
CA TRP A 257 -16.20 10.69 9.07
C TRP A 257 -16.38 11.75 10.17
N THR A 258 -16.51 11.33 11.43
CA THR A 258 -16.64 12.23 12.58
C THR A 258 -15.39 13.09 12.76
N THR A 259 -14.21 12.49 12.61
CA THR A 259 -12.93 13.19 12.67
C THR A 259 -12.80 14.20 11.54
N TYR A 260 -13.14 13.80 10.30
CA TYR A 260 -13.10 14.68 9.14
C TYR A 260 -14.04 15.87 9.29
N LEU A 261 -15.27 15.62 9.76
CA LEU A 261 -16.27 16.65 10.00
C LEU A 261 -15.83 17.60 11.11
N PHE A 262 -15.29 17.06 12.22
CA PHE A 262 -14.76 17.85 13.33
C PHE A 262 -13.68 18.82 12.85
N TRP A 263 -12.66 18.34 12.14
CA TRP A 263 -11.58 19.20 11.65
C TRP A 263 -12.06 20.21 10.60
N SER A 264 -13.03 19.83 9.75
CA SER A 264 -13.67 20.75 8.81
C SER A 264 -14.36 21.92 9.54
N PHE A 265 -15.07 21.62 10.64
CA PHE A 265 -15.67 22.66 11.49
C PHE A 265 -14.64 23.50 12.24
N VAL A 266 -13.55 22.89 12.74
CA VAL A 266 -12.46 23.64 13.39
C VAL A 266 -11.84 24.64 12.42
N VAL A 267 -11.54 24.23 11.18
CA VAL A 267 -11.04 25.14 10.13
C VAL A 267 -12.08 26.23 9.82
N TRP A 268 -13.36 25.87 9.70
CA TRP A 268 -14.42 26.83 9.43
C TRP A 268 -14.57 27.89 10.54
N ILE A 269 -14.63 27.45 11.81
CA ILE A 269 -14.74 28.34 12.98
C ILE A 269 -13.48 29.20 13.12
N SER A 270 -12.29 28.64 12.96
CA SER A 270 -11.03 29.38 13.09
C SER A 270 -10.91 30.49 12.03
N LEU A 271 -11.24 30.21 10.77
CA LEU A 271 -11.23 31.21 9.71
C LEU A 271 -12.33 32.27 9.91
N LEU A 272 -13.53 31.87 10.34
CA LEU A 272 -14.62 32.82 10.65
C LEU A 272 -14.25 33.75 11.82
N THR A 273 -13.74 33.18 12.91
CA THR A 273 -13.29 33.96 14.08
C THR A 273 -12.13 34.88 13.72
N MET A 274 -11.18 34.43 12.91
CA MET A 274 -10.10 35.27 12.38
C MET A 274 -10.65 36.44 11.57
N MET A 275 -11.57 36.22 10.62
CA MET A 275 -12.17 37.31 9.84
C MET A 275 -12.88 38.34 10.73
N LEU A 276 -13.66 37.87 11.72
CA LEU A 276 -14.39 38.75 12.64
C LEU A 276 -13.44 39.51 13.59
N ALA A 277 -12.40 38.85 14.10
CA ALA A 277 -11.41 39.46 14.98
C ALA A 277 -10.56 40.51 14.25
N THR A 278 -10.08 40.20 13.04
CA THR A 278 -9.29 41.14 12.23
C THR A 278 -10.13 42.36 11.86
N ARG A 279 -11.40 42.18 11.49
CA ARG A 279 -12.32 43.31 11.25
C ARG A 279 -12.53 44.18 12.48
N ARG A 280 -12.65 43.58 13.67
CA ARG A 280 -12.75 44.33 14.95
C ARG A 280 -11.47 45.09 15.26
N ARG A 281 -10.30 44.53 14.91
CA ARG A 281 -9.00 45.14 15.21
C ARG A 281 -8.64 46.30 14.26
N PHE A 282 -9.06 46.21 13.00
CA PHE A 282 -8.74 47.16 11.93
C PHE A 282 -10.01 47.67 11.21
N PRO A 283 -10.90 48.38 11.92
CA PRO A 283 -12.22 48.73 11.39
C PRO A 283 -12.16 49.67 10.17
N THR A 284 -11.21 50.61 10.14
CA THR A 284 -11.05 51.58 9.05
C THR A 284 -10.31 51.02 7.84
N GLN A 285 -9.38 50.09 8.04
CA GLN A 285 -8.61 49.48 6.94
C GLN A 285 -9.40 48.35 6.24
N LEU A 286 -10.34 47.71 6.95
CA LEU A 286 -11.17 46.62 6.45
C LEU A 286 -12.63 47.02 6.25
N GLU A 287 -12.91 48.30 5.99
CA GLU A 287 -14.26 48.78 5.68
C GLU A 287 -14.91 48.05 4.49
N PHE A 288 -14.09 47.48 3.61
CA PHE A 288 -14.57 46.66 2.50
C PHE A 288 -15.13 45.30 2.92
N LEU A 289 -14.73 44.74 4.08
CA LEU A 289 -15.13 43.41 4.55
C LEU A 289 -16.51 43.45 5.23
N THR A 290 -17.56 43.60 4.42
CA THR A 290 -18.95 43.69 4.89
C THR A 290 -19.48 42.38 5.47
N ASN A 291 -20.60 42.43 6.20
CA ASN A 291 -21.27 41.20 6.70
C ASN A 291 -21.66 40.25 5.57
N GLU A 292 -22.07 40.79 4.42
CA GLU A 292 -22.40 40.00 3.22
C GLU A 292 -21.16 39.27 2.67
N MET A 293 -19.99 39.92 2.66
CA MET A 293 -18.74 39.25 2.25
C MET A 293 -18.31 38.17 3.22
N ILE A 294 -18.36 38.46 4.53
CA ILE A 294 -18.01 37.46 5.55
C ILE A 294 -18.95 36.27 5.44
N ALA A 295 -20.25 36.50 5.23
CA ALA A 295 -21.21 35.43 4.99
C ALA A 295 -20.92 34.66 3.70
N ALA A 296 -20.61 35.34 2.59
CA ALA A 296 -20.26 34.67 1.33
C ALA A 296 -18.99 33.81 1.48
N ILE A 297 -17.93 34.33 2.11
CA ILE A 297 -16.70 33.58 2.34
C ILE A 297 -16.96 32.40 3.28
N ALA A 298 -17.65 32.63 4.39
CA ALA A 298 -17.89 31.62 5.41
C ALA A 298 -18.81 30.50 4.93
N PHE A 299 -19.87 30.80 4.19
CA PHE A 299 -20.89 29.81 3.81
C PHE A 299 -20.78 29.30 2.38
N VAL A 300 -19.93 29.92 1.54
CA VAL A 300 -19.70 29.46 0.16
C VAL A 300 -18.23 29.10 -0.06
N CYS A 301 -17.31 30.06 0.10
CA CYS A 301 -15.91 29.85 -0.27
C CYS A 301 -15.21 28.81 0.61
N ILE A 302 -15.35 28.88 1.94
CA ILE A 302 -14.73 27.92 2.86
C ILE A 302 -15.28 26.51 2.63
N PRO A 303 -16.62 26.27 2.63
CA PRO A 303 -17.16 24.94 2.32
C PRO A 303 -16.72 24.41 0.95
N ALA A 304 -16.64 25.26 -0.08
CA ALA A 304 -16.15 24.85 -1.40
C ALA A 304 -14.68 24.43 -1.37
N MET A 305 -13.81 25.16 -0.63
CA MET A 305 -12.40 24.76 -0.46
C MET A 305 -12.25 23.48 0.35
N VAL A 306 -13.05 23.29 1.40
CA VAL A 306 -13.09 22.03 2.16
C VAL A 306 -13.53 20.89 1.25
N LEU A 307 -14.56 21.08 0.42
CA LEU A 307 -14.98 20.09 -0.56
C LEU A 307 -13.84 19.76 -1.53
N LEU A 308 -13.15 20.77 -2.08
CA LEU A 308 -12.03 20.56 -2.99
C LEU A 308 -10.88 19.78 -2.33
N PHE A 309 -10.61 20.02 -1.05
CA PHE A 309 -9.63 19.25 -0.28
C PHE A 309 -9.96 17.75 -0.27
N PHE A 310 -11.21 17.37 -0.04
CA PHE A 310 -11.63 15.96 -0.12
C PHE A 310 -11.60 15.44 -1.56
N LEU A 311 -12.08 16.23 -2.54
CA LEU A 311 -12.08 15.84 -3.96
C LEU A 311 -10.68 15.58 -4.53
N ALA A 312 -9.68 16.33 -4.06
CA ALA A 312 -8.28 16.17 -4.48
C ALA A 312 -7.64 14.87 -4.00
N GLY A 313 -8.27 14.14 -3.08
CA GLY A 313 -7.78 12.87 -2.56
C GLY A 313 -6.86 13.02 -1.35
N LYS A 314 -6.88 11.99 -0.49
CA LYS A 314 -6.16 11.96 0.77
C LYS A 314 -4.66 11.79 0.57
N GLN A 315 -4.21 11.02 -0.41
CA GLN A 315 -2.78 10.83 -0.61
C GLN A 315 -2.11 12.06 -1.21
N THR A 316 -2.83 12.85 -2.01
CA THR A 316 -2.36 14.16 -2.49
C THR A 316 -2.34 15.20 -1.36
N MET A 317 -3.38 15.24 -0.52
CA MET A 317 -3.52 16.27 0.51
C MET A 317 -2.76 15.97 1.80
N MET A 318 -2.73 14.69 2.19
CA MET A 318 -2.16 14.19 3.44
C MET A 318 -1.36 12.92 3.17
N PRO A 319 -0.25 13.02 2.41
CA PRO A 319 0.59 11.87 2.15
C PRO A 319 1.15 11.31 3.46
N LEU A 320 1.23 9.98 3.56
CA LEU A 320 2.03 9.31 4.59
C LEU A 320 3.47 9.85 4.58
N PRO A 321 4.02 10.25 5.74
CA PRO A 321 5.40 10.66 5.84
C PRO A 321 6.35 9.49 5.58
N SER A 322 7.52 9.78 5.01
CA SER A 322 8.55 8.78 4.78
C SER A 322 9.11 8.22 6.10
N GLY A 323 9.56 6.97 6.06
CA GLY A 323 10.06 6.21 7.21
C GLY A 323 9.19 5.01 7.54
N VAL A 324 9.31 4.51 8.77
CA VAL A 324 8.51 3.37 9.24
C VAL A 324 7.28 3.87 9.99
N LEU A 325 6.08 3.45 9.60
CA LEU A 325 4.83 3.87 10.23
C LEU A 325 4.04 2.67 10.77
N GLU A 326 3.31 2.88 11.85
CA GLU A 326 2.31 1.92 12.30
C GLU A 326 1.17 1.89 11.27
N MET A 327 0.81 0.69 10.81
CA MET A 327 -0.25 0.48 9.82
C MET A 327 -1.14 -0.69 10.24
N ASN A 328 -1.71 -0.56 11.44
CA ASN A 328 -2.65 -1.51 12.04
C ASN A 328 -4.03 -1.53 11.35
N LYS A 329 -4.35 -0.52 10.52
CA LYS A 329 -5.62 -0.43 9.79
C LYS A 329 -5.36 -0.01 8.36
N TYR A 330 -6.26 -0.41 7.47
CA TYR A 330 -6.27 -0.03 6.06
C TYR A 330 -5.02 -0.43 5.27
N GLY A 331 -4.19 -1.28 5.87
CA GLY A 331 -3.16 -2.00 5.17
C GLY A 331 -3.76 -3.20 4.46
N CYS A 332 -3.34 -3.43 3.23
CA CYS A 332 -3.61 -4.70 2.57
C CYS A 332 -2.36 -5.26 1.94
N CYS A 333 -2.50 -6.58 1.89
CA CYS A 333 -2.01 -7.50 0.89
C CYS A 333 -0.66 -8.13 1.28
N SER A 334 -0.48 -9.39 0.89
CA SER A 334 0.58 -10.30 1.36
C SER A 334 1.81 -10.32 0.47
N GLN A 335 1.98 -9.33 -0.42
CA GLN A 335 3.07 -9.28 -1.39
C GLN A 335 4.46 -9.33 -0.75
N GLY A 336 4.61 -8.76 0.45
CA GLY A 336 5.87 -8.84 1.18
C GLY A 336 5.72 -8.50 2.65
N PHE A 337 6.00 -9.48 3.50
CA PHE A 337 6.10 -9.33 4.95
C PHE A 337 7.46 -9.79 5.44
N VAL A 338 8.03 -9.05 6.39
CA VAL A 338 9.20 -9.50 7.15
C VAL A 338 8.79 -9.74 8.58
N PHE A 339 8.86 -11.00 9.00
CA PHE A 339 8.57 -11.44 10.35
C PHE A 339 9.86 -11.48 11.18
N PRO A 340 9.83 -11.00 12.43
CA PRO A 340 10.88 -11.36 13.38
C PRO A 340 10.72 -12.84 13.75
N ARG A 341 11.85 -13.54 13.90
CA ARG A 341 11.89 -14.99 14.13
C ARG A 341 10.98 -15.47 15.27
N ASP A 342 10.93 -14.72 16.37
CA ASP A 342 10.17 -15.06 17.57
C ASP A 342 8.64 -15.05 17.36
N MET A 343 8.15 -14.33 16.33
CA MET A 343 6.74 -14.32 15.97
C MET A 343 6.35 -15.50 15.08
N VAL A 344 7.31 -16.11 14.36
CA VAL A 344 7.00 -17.16 13.37
C VAL A 344 6.28 -18.37 13.97
N PRO A 345 6.67 -18.92 15.14
CA PRO A 345 5.93 -20.01 15.78
C PRO A 345 4.46 -19.67 16.06
N ASP A 346 4.18 -18.44 16.53
CA ASP A 346 2.81 -17.98 16.81
C ASP A 346 1.99 -17.88 15.52
N VAL A 347 2.60 -17.42 14.42
CA VAL A 347 1.96 -17.38 13.10
C VAL A 347 1.64 -18.79 12.62
N LEU A 348 2.59 -19.71 12.69
CA LEU A 348 2.43 -21.10 12.22
C LEU A 348 1.34 -21.86 12.99
N ASP A 349 1.18 -21.59 14.28
CA ASP A 349 0.13 -22.18 15.12
C ASP A 349 -1.27 -21.63 14.80
N LYS A 350 -1.38 -20.30 14.62
CA LYS A 350 -2.67 -19.62 14.44
C LYS A 350 -3.17 -19.61 13.00
N LEU A 351 -2.26 -19.68 12.02
CA LEU A 351 -2.61 -19.75 10.61
C LEU A 351 -3.05 -21.19 10.27
N ARG A 352 -4.36 -21.44 10.33
CA ARG A 352 -4.95 -22.79 10.15
C ARG A 352 -5.55 -22.97 8.77
N ILE A 353 -5.37 -24.14 8.16
CA ILE A 353 -5.83 -24.46 6.79
C ILE A 353 -7.37 -24.50 6.72
N GLU A 354 -8.04 -24.86 7.82
CA GLU A 354 -9.49 -24.96 7.90
C GLU A 354 -10.19 -23.58 7.95
N THR A 355 -9.43 -22.49 8.02
CA THR A 355 -10.00 -21.14 8.09
C THR A 355 -10.47 -20.66 6.73
N LYS A 356 -11.70 -20.14 6.70
CA LYS A 356 -12.23 -19.45 5.51
C LYS A 356 -11.54 -18.09 5.39
N GLY A 357 -10.66 -17.92 4.40
CA GLY A 357 -10.06 -16.63 4.06
C GLY A 357 -8.83 -16.75 3.17
N LEU A 358 -8.25 -15.60 2.84
CA LEU A 358 -6.96 -15.49 2.16
C LEU A 358 -5.85 -15.29 3.21
N VAL A 359 -4.60 -15.60 2.86
CA VAL A 359 -3.45 -15.52 3.79
C VAL A 359 -3.32 -14.13 4.42
N ASP A 360 -3.37 -13.08 3.61
CA ASP A 360 -3.36 -11.68 4.07
C ASP A 360 -4.43 -11.40 5.14
N MET A 361 -5.68 -11.80 4.89
CA MET A 361 -6.77 -11.61 5.84
C MET A 361 -6.55 -12.39 7.15
N GLN A 362 -6.04 -13.61 7.08
CA GLN A 362 -5.76 -14.40 8.28
C GLN A 362 -4.62 -13.80 9.10
N ILE A 363 -3.57 -13.32 8.45
CA ILE A 363 -2.44 -12.64 9.10
C ILE A 363 -2.90 -11.37 9.82
N GLU A 364 -3.75 -10.54 9.19
CA GLU A 364 -4.35 -9.38 9.87
C GLU A 364 -5.20 -9.79 11.08
N LYS A 365 -6.00 -10.86 10.95
CA LYS A 365 -6.81 -11.37 12.06
C LYS A 365 -5.95 -11.87 13.22
N ILE A 366 -4.83 -12.54 12.94
CA ILE A 366 -3.86 -12.96 13.95
C ILE A 366 -3.30 -11.73 14.68
N ALA A 367 -2.99 -10.66 13.93
CA ALA A 367 -2.51 -9.41 14.49
C ALA A 367 -3.55 -8.73 15.39
N ASP A 368 -4.80 -8.63 14.94
CA ASP A 368 -5.88 -7.99 15.70
C ASP A 368 -6.21 -8.77 16.99
N VAL A 369 -6.32 -10.10 16.91
CA VAL A 369 -6.59 -10.95 18.07
C VAL A 369 -5.43 -10.93 19.07
N GLY A 370 -4.19 -10.89 18.57
CA GLY A 370 -2.99 -10.83 19.39
C GLY A 370 -2.64 -9.44 19.92
N GLY A 371 -3.34 -8.39 19.47
CA GLY A 371 -2.97 -7.00 19.76
C GLY A 371 -1.57 -6.62 19.23
N TYR A 372 -1.10 -7.28 18.17
CA TYR A 372 0.24 -7.08 17.64
C TYR A 372 0.31 -5.82 16.76
N VAL A 373 1.39 -5.05 16.95
CA VAL A 373 1.71 -3.89 16.11
C VAL A 373 2.12 -4.37 14.72
N ARG A 374 1.65 -3.68 13.68
CA ARG A 374 2.05 -3.91 12.28
C ARG A 374 2.74 -2.66 11.78
N TRP A 375 3.97 -2.84 11.32
CA TRP A 375 4.77 -1.75 10.75
C TRP A 375 4.69 -1.78 9.23
N ALA A 376 4.86 -0.63 8.59
CA ALA A 376 5.02 -0.51 7.14
C ALA A 376 6.14 0.50 6.84
N VAL A 377 6.93 0.22 5.81
CA VAL A 377 7.95 1.16 5.31
C VAL A 377 7.34 2.06 4.23
N VAL A 378 7.62 3.36 4.31
CA VAL A 378 7.14 4.40 3.39
C VAL A 378 8.34 5.17 2.81
N PRO A 379 8.46 5.32 1.48
CA PRO A 379 7.68 4.63 0.44
C PRO A 379 7.87 3.10 0.48
N PRO A 380 6.96 2.32 -0.13
CA PRO A 380 7.06 0.87 -0.10
C PRO A 380 8.34 0.39 -0.81
N ILE A 381 8.88 -0.73 -0.33
CA ILE A 381 10.09 -1.36 -0.86
C ILE A 381 9.75 -2.27 -2.05
N LEU A 382 8.53 -2.80 -2.08
CA LEU A 382 8.05 -3.66 -3.15
C LEU A 382 6.91 -3.00 -3.94
N GLN A 383 6.74 -3.43 -5.18
CA GLN A 383 5.59 -3.16 -6.04
C GLN A 383 4.96 -4.47 -6.47
N HIS A 384 3.63 -4.49 -6.61
CA HIS A 384 2.93 -5.60 -7.22
C HIS A 384 2.85 -5.41 -8.74
N THR A 385 3.16 -6.45 -9.50
CA THR A 385 3.16 -6.44 -10.98
C THR A 385 2.24 -7.50 -11.60
N GLY A 386 1.57 -8.29 -10.76
CA GLY A 386 0.64 -9.32 -11.18
C GLY A 386 -0.59 -8.75 -11.85
N GLY A 387 -0.73 -8.95 -13.17
CA GLY A 387 -1.95 -8.64 -13.92
C GLY A 387 -3.01 -9.74 -13.89
N THR A 388 -2.65 -10.89 -13.29
CA THR A 388 -3.47 -12.10 -13.13
C THR A 388 -3.25 -12.67 -11.74
N SER A 389 -4.33 -12.86 -10.99
CA SER A 389 -4.26 -13.22 -9.58
C SER A 389 -3.78 -14.65 -9.35
N SER A 390 -2.87 -14.84 -8.39
CA SER A 390 -2.51 -16.16 -7.84
C SER A 390 -3.64 -16.81 -7.02
N LYS A 391 -4.69 -16.05 -6.67
CA LYS A 391 -5.77 -16.46 -5.76
C LYS A 391 -6.97 -17.12 -6.46
N GLY A 392 -6.90 -17.33 -7.78
CA GLY A 392 -7.89 -18.06 -8.61
C GLY A 392 -8.71 -17.18 -9.56
N HIS A 393 -9.61 -17.80 -10.34
CA HIS A 393 -10.45 -17.12 -11.33
C HIS A 393 -11.38 -16.07 -10.69
N GLY A 394 -11.44 -14.86 -11.28
CA GLY A 394 -12.31 -13.76 -10.83
C GLY A 394 -11.63 -12.67 -9.99
N PHE A 395 -10.32 -12.77 -9.74
CA PHE A 395 -9.55 -11.78 -8.98
C PHE A 395 -8.60 -10.92 -9.83
N ASP A 396 -8.64 -11.06 -11.17
CA ASP A 396 -7.68 -10.41 -12.07
C ASP A 396 -7.82 -8.88 -12.11
N ASP A 397 -9.05 -8.36 -12.03
CA ASP A 397 -9.30 -6.92 -11.94
C ASP A 397 -8.75 -6.33 -10.64
N ASN A 398 -8.82 -7.09 -9.53
CA ASN A 398 -8.26 -6.67 -8.25
C ASN A 398 -6.73 -6.75 -8.25
N ALA A 399 -6.14 -7.75 -8.91
CA ALA A 399 -4.70 -7.88 -9.06
C ALA A 399 -4.13 -6.65 -9.79
N ARG A 400 -4.76 -6.23 -10.89
CA ARG A 400 -4.36 -5.04 -11.66
C ARG A 400 -4.48 -3.72 -10.90
N ARG A 401 -5.39 -3.65 -9.93
CA ARG A 401 -5.59 -2.48 -9.06
C ARG A 401 -4.73 -2.49 -7.80
N THR A 402 -4.16 -3.65 -7.47
CA THR A 402 -3.20 -3.77 -6.38
C THR A 402 -1.89 -3.16 -6.85
N TRP A 403 -1.72 -1.87 -6.58
CA TRP A 403 -0.64 -1.04 -7.08
C TRP A 403 -0.27 0.01 -6.04
N SER A 404 1.04 0.24 -5.86
CA SER A 404 1.50 1.40 -5.12
C SER A 404 1.93 2.50 -6.07
N PHE A 405 1.23 3.64 -6.03
CA PHE A 405 1.60 4.81 -6.84
C PHE A 405 2.84 5.50 -6.31
N ARG A 406 3.16 5.32 -5.03
CA ARG A 406 4.37 5.84 -4.39
C ARG A 406 5.63 5.13 -4.84
N PHE A 407 5.55 3.84 -5.17
CA PHE A 407 6.67 3.11 -5.75
C PHE A 407 7.11 3.71 -7.08
N GLU A 408 6.16 4.25 -7.86
CA GLU A 408 6.47 4.91 -9.13
C GLU A 408 7.18 6.26 -8.99
N GLN A 409 7.37 6.76 -7.77
CA GLN A 409 8.01 8.04 -7.47
C GLN A 409 9.49 7.89 -7.08
N TYR A 410 10.03 6.67 -6.98
CA TYR A 410 11.47 6.50 -6.80
C TYR A 410 12.23 7.11 -7.97
N PRO A 411 13.41 7.73 -7.72
CA PRO A 411 14.24 8.27 -8.80
C PRO A 411 14.80 7.13 -9.65
N TYR A 412 14.81 7.33 -10.97
CA TYR A 412 15.46 6.49 -11.96
C TYR A 412 15.95 7.41 -13.08
N ASP A 413 17.24 7.30 -13.41
CA ASP A 413 17.90 8.01 -14.50
C ASP A 413 18.43 7.01 -15.53
#